data_AF-A0A357VNL4-F1
#
_entry.id   AF-A0A357VNL4-F1
#
_cell.length_a   1.000
_cell.length_b   1.000
_cell.length_c   1.000
_cell.angle_alpha   90.00
_cell.angle_beta   90.00
_cell.angle_gamma   90.00
#
_symmetry.space_group_name_H-M   'P 1'
#
loop_
_entity.id
_entity.type
_entity.pdbx_description
1 polymer ?
#
loop_
_entity_poly.entity_id
_entity_poly.type
_entity_poly.pdbx_seq_one_letter_code
_entity_poly.pdbx_strand_id
1 'polypeptide(L)'
;MLRKDVEGVARLQLQVNSEVGKLKAVLLHRPGKELERLTPEFLNELLFDDIPWLKRIQEEHDRFAETLKENGVTVYYLEELLEEVLEDDGIKEFFIYDLVSYMNTSLEIKKTITNFLREKSPKELVHHAIAGLLR
;
A
#
# COMPACT_ATOMS: atom_id res chain seq x y z
N MET A 1 16.83 23.81 1.57
CA MET A 1 15.93 24.88 2.05
C MET A 1 14.70 24.20 2.64
N LEU A 2 14.79 23.81 3.91
CA LEU A 2 13.71 23.12 4.62
C LEU A 2 12.63 24.16 4.93
N ARG A 3 11.40 23.93 4.47
CA ARG A 3 10.24 24.75 4.83
C ARG A 3 10.09 24.70 6.36
N LYS A 4 10.42 25.82 7.00
CA LYS A 4 9.83 26.24 8.26
C LYS A 4 8.37 26.46 7.95
N ASP A 5 7.48 25.68 8.57
CA ASP A 5 6.06 25.97 8.83
C ASP A 5 5.39 24.68 9.36
N VAL A 6 5.75 24.27 10.59
CA VAL A 6 4.90 23.37 11.41
C VAL A 6 5.09 23.73 12.89
N GLU A 7 4.76 24.97 13.26
CA GLU A 7 4.48 25.30 14.66
C GLU A 7 3.09 24.75 15.01
N GLY A 8 3.03 23.64 15.73
CA GLY A 8 1.77 23.16 16.34
C GLY A 8 1.54 21.65 16.36
N VAL A 9 2.29 20.86 15.57
CA VAL A 9 2.17 19.39 15.63
C VAL A 9 3.27 18.89 16.56
N ALA A 10 2.91 18.54 17.80
CA ALA A 10 3.78 17.76 18.66
C ALA A 10 4.33 16.59 17.84
N ARG A 11 5.65 16.47 17.72
CA ARG A 11 6.29 15.36 17.00
C ARG A 11 5.78 14.04 17.60
N LEU A 12 4.79 13.44 16.96
CA LEU A 12 4.41 12.05 17.21
C LEU A 12 5.58 11.21 16.71
N GLN A 13 6.54 10.95 17.60
CA GLN A 13 7.61 10.00 17.33
C GLN A 13 6.98 8.61 17.20
N LEU A 14 7.33 7.89 16.14
CA LEU A 14 7.07 6.45 16.07
C LEU A 14 7.80 5.77 17.23
N GLN A 15 7.06 5.00 18.03
CA GLN A 15 7.58 4.34 19.23
C GLN A 15 7.19 2.86 19.20
N VAL A 16 8.17 2.01 18.92
CA VAL A 16 8.05 0.55 18.99
C VAL A 16 9.12 0.05 19.95
N ASN A 17 8.76 -0.07 21.23
CA ASN A 17 9.70 -0.34 22.31
C ASN A 17 9.61 -1.77 22.85
N SER A 18 8.63 -2.56 22.39
CA SER A 18 8.36 -3.93 22.84
C SER A 18 7.44 -4.65 21.85
N GLU A 19 7.62 -5.97 21.71
CA GLU A 19 6.72 -6.85 20.95
C GLU A 19 5.48 -7.29 21.74
N VAL A 20 5.50 -7.14 23.08
CA VAL A 20 4.43 -7.60 23.99
C VAL A 20 3.76 -6.46 24.77
N GLY A 21 4.24 -5.23 24.60
CA GLY A 21 3.67 -4.04 25.23
C GLY A 21 2.27 -3.72 24.68
N LYS A 22 1.53 -2.84 25.39
CA LYS A 22 0.21 -2.42 24.93
C LYS A 22 0.31 -1.71 23.57
N LEU A 23 -0.26 -2.33 22.54
CA LEU A 23 -0.34 -1.78 21.20
C LEU A 23 -1.22 -0.54 21.19
N LYS A 24 -0.76 0.54 20.56
CA LYS A 24 -1.50 1.82 20.44
C LYS A 24 -1.94 2.11 19.01
N ALA A 25 -1.10 1.76 18.05
CA ALA A 25 -1.35 1.95 16.63
C ALA A 25 -0.74 0.80 15.83
N VAL A 26 -1.36 0.46 14.71
CA VAL A 26 -0.90 -0.58 13.79
C VAL A 26 -1.15 -0.14 12.35
N LEU A 27 -0.25 -0.52 11.45
CA LEU A 27 -0.41 -0.37 10.00
C LEU A 27 -0.77 -1.74 9.42
N LEU A 28 -1.88 -1.81 8.70
CA LEU A 28 -2.35 -3.00 7.99
C LEU A 28 -2.41 -2.73 6.48
N HIS A 29 -2.41 -3.81 5.70
CA HIS A 29 -2.73 -3.79 4.27
C HIS A 29 -3.92 -4.71 4.06
N ARG A 30 -5.03 -4.19 3.53
CA ARG A 30 -6.21 -5.02 3.27
C ARG A 30 -6.02 -5.77 1.95
N PRO A 31 -6.07 -7.12 1.94
CA PRO A 31 -5.89 -7.87 0.70
C PRO A 31 -6.93 -7.52 -0.36
N GLY A 32 -6.48 -7.32 -1.60
CA GLY A 32 -7.25 -6.88 -2.74
C GLY A 32 -7.00 -7.70 -4.02
N LYS A 33 -7.17 -7.05 -5.17
CA LYS A 33 -7.08 -7.68 -6.50
C LYS A 33 -5.68 -8.23 -6.83
N GLU A 34 -4.65 -7.80 -6.11
CA GLU A 34 -3.32 -8.41 -6.19
C GLU A 34 -3.37 -9.92 -5.96
N LEU A 35 -4.25 -10.40 -5.08
CA LEU A 35 -4.39 -11.84 -4.83
C LEU A 35 -5.11 -12.58 -5.96
N GLU A 36 -6.02 -11.92 -6.67
CA GLU A 36 -6.70 -12.51 -7.85
C GLU A 36 -5.73 -12.70 -9.03
N ARG A 37 -4.59 -12.00 -9.00
CA ARG A 37 -3.60 -11.98 -10.08
C ARG A 37 -2.41 -12.91 -9.82
N LEU A 38 -2.42 -13.62 -8.69
CA LEU A 38 -1.42 -14.62 -8.38
C LEU A 38 -1.60 -15.83 -9.30
N THR A 39 -0.54 -16.16 -10.06
CA THR A 39 -0.51 -17.41 -10.82
C THR A 39 -0.17 -18.58 -9.89
N PRO A 40 -0.51 -19.83 -10.24
CA PRO A 40 -0.13 -21.01 -9.44
C PRO A 40 1.37 -21.15 -9.16
N GLU A 41 2.21 -20.65 -10.08
CA GLU A 41 3.66 -20.62 -9.92
C GLU A 41 4.06 -19.68 -8.76
N PHE A 42 3.49 -18.48 -8.71
CA PHE A 42 3.73 -17.52 -7.62
C PHE A 42 3.05 -17.88 -6.30
N LEU A 43 1.94 -18.65 -6.32
CA LEU A 43 1.29 -19.13 -5.10
C LEU A 43 2.23 -20.01 -4.26
N ASN A 44 2.99 -20.90 -4.92
CA ASN A 44 3.99 -21.74 -4.24
C ASN A 44 5.13 -20.92 -3.64
N GLU A 45 5.60 -19.88 -4.34
CA GLU A 45 6.63 -18.97 -3.83
C GLU A 45 6.15 -18.14 -2.63
N LEU A 46 4.85 -17.83 -2.59
CA LEU A 46 4.20 -17.11 -1.50
C LEU A 46 3.74 -18.03 -0.36
N LEU A 47 4.09 -19.31 -0.40
CA LEU A 47 3.74 -20.33 0.60
C LEU A 47 2.23 -20.45 0.84
N PHE A 48 1.41 -20.20 -0.19
CA PHE A 48 -0.01 -20.48 -0.14
C PHE A 48 -0.25 -21.96 -0.50
N ASP A 49 -0.84 -22.70 0.44
CA ASP A 49 -1.16 -24.12 0.26
C ASP A 49 -2.32 -24.35 -0.72
N ASP A 50 -3.19 -23.36 -0.91
CA ASP A 50 -4.39 -23.42 -1.76
C ASP A 50 -4.68 -22.06 -2.44
N ILE A 51 -5.55 -22.06 -3.45
CA ILE A 51 -5.96 -20.83 -4.17
C ILE A 51 -6.65 -19.86 -3.19
N PRO A 52 -6.17 -18.60 -3.07
CA PRO A 52 -6.75 -17.60 -2.17
C PRO A 52 -8.22 -17.33 -2.49
N TRP A 53 -9.12 -17.55 -1.52
CA TRP A 53 -10.49 -17.08 -1.63
C TRP A 53 -10.57 -15.64 -1.11
N LEU A 54 -10.33 -14.67 -2.00
CA LEU A 54 -10.19 -13.24 -1.64
C LEU A 54 -11.30 -12.73 -0.73
N LYS A 55 -12.56 -13.06 -1.03
CA LYS A 55 -13.71 -12.64 -0.20
C LYS A 55 -13.57 -13.10 1.25
N ARG A 56 -13.22 -14.36 1.46
CA ARG A 56 -13.03 -14.92 2.80
C ARG A 56 -11.82 -14.32 3.51
N ILE A 57 -10.72 -14.12 2.79
CA ILE A 57 -9.51 -13.46 3.32
C ILE A 57 -9.84 -12.03 3.78
N GLN A 58 -10.64 -11.31 3.00
CA GLN A 58 -11.11 -9.97 3.37
C GLN A 58 -12.01 -10.01 4.61
N GLU A 59 -12.95 -10.95 4.70
CA GLU A 59 -13.80 -11.11 5.89
C GLU A 59 -12.97 -11.42 7.15
N GLU A 60 -11.97 -12.29 7.04
CA GLU A 60 -11.05 -12.64 8.13
C GLU A 60 -10.18 -11.43 8.53
N HIS A 61 -9.63 -10.70 7.56
CA HIS A 61 -8.85 -9.49 7.79
C HIS A 61 -9.69 -8.38 8.44
N ASP A 62 -10.91 -8.16 7.96
CA ASP A 62 -11.81 -7.13 8.50
C ASP A 62 -12.16 -7.43 9.95
N ARG A 63 -12.41 -8.71 10.27
CA ARG A 63 -12.63 -9.15 11.66
C ARG A 63 -11.40 -8.97 12.55
N PHE A 64 -10.20 -9.23 12.01
CA PHE A 64 -8.95 -8.98 12.72
C PHE A 64 -8.75 -7.49 13.03
N ALA A 65 -8.93 -6.62 12.02
CA ALA A 65 -8.83 -5.17 12.20
C ALA A 65 -9.88 -4.65 13.20
N GLU A 66 -11.11 -5.15 13.14
CA GLU A 66 -12.16 -4.77 14.09
C GLU A 66 -11.81 -5.15 15.53
N THR A 67 -11.29 -6.37 15.74
CA THR A 67 -10.83 -6.82 17.06
C THR A 67 -9.77 -5.87 17.66
N LEU A 68 -8.86 -5.35 16.83
CA LEU A 68 -7.85 -4.37 17.27
C LEU A 68 -8.50 -3.03 17.65
N LYS A 69 -9.43 -2.54 16.82
CA LYS A 69 -10.18 -1.29 17.07
C LYS A 69 -11.00 -1.37 18.36
N GLU A 70 -11.70 -2.48 18.59
CA GLU A 70 -12.46 -2.75 19.83
C GLU A 70 -11.57 -2.71 21.08
N ASN A 71 -10.29 -3.07 20.94
CA ASN A 71 -9.29 -2.99 22.01
C ASN A 71 -8.61 -1.60 22.13
N GLY A 72 -9.10 -0.60 21.40
CA GLY A 72 -8.63 0.78 21.44
C GLY A 72 -7.33 1.02 20.66
N VAL A 73 -6.97 0.13 19.72
CA VAL A 73 -5.82 0.32 18.82
C VAL A 73 -6.25 1.15 17.61
N THR A 74 -5.47 2.17 17.28
CA THR A 74 -5.65 2.90 16.01
C THR A 74 -5.14 2.04 14.85
N VAL A 75 -6.04 1.67 13.94
CA VAL A 75 -5.69 0.92 12.73
C VAL A 75 -5.55 1.89 11.57
N TYR A 76 -4.36 1.90 10.94
CA TYR A 76 -4.07 2.61 9.70
C TYR A 76 -4.00 1.61 8.54
N TYR A 77 -4.40 2.04 7.34
CA TYR A 77 -4.25 1.25 6.12
C TYR A 77 -3.16 1.83 5.22
N LEU A 78 -2.33 0.94 4.67
CA LEU A 78 -1.23 1.30 3.76
C LEU A 78 -1.75 2.05 2.54
N GLU A 79 -2.82 1.55 1.93
CA GLU A 79 -3.42 2.11 0.74
C GLU A 79 -3.99 3.51 0.98
N GLU A 80 -4.57 3.76 2.15
CA GLU A 80 -5.13 5.07 2.53
C GLU A 80 -4.00 6.07 2.76
N LEU A 81 -2.96 5.70 3.53
CA LEU A 81 -1.82 6.57 3.78
C LEU A 81 -1.03 6.85 2.50
N LEU A 82 -0.89 5.87 1.61
CA LEU A 82 -0.21 6.08 0.34
C LEU A 82 -1.03 6.98 -0.58
N GLU A 83 -2.37 6.86 -0.58
CA GLU A 83 -3.26 7.76 -1.31
C GLU A 83 -3.07 9.21 -0.85
N GLU A 84 -3.05 9.46 0.46
CA GLU A 84 -2.79 10.78 1.05
C GLU A 84 -1.43 11.35 0.63
N VAL A 85 -0.37 10.52 0.66
CA VAL A 85 0.99 10.95 0.26
C VAL A 85 1.05 11.31 -1.22
N LEU A 86 0.29 10.63 -2.07
CA LEU A 86 0.28 10.82 -3.52
C LEU A 86 -0.63 11.98 -3.98
N GLU A 87 -1.30 12.68 -3.06
CA GLU A 87 -1.97 13.95 -3.35
C GLU A 87 -0.97 15.08 -3.67
N ASP A 88 0.29 14.97 -3.21
CA ASP A 88 1.36 15.88 -3.63
C ASP A 88 1.89 15.47 -5.02
N ASP A 89 1.64 16.30 -6.02
CA ASP A 89 2.04 16.03 -7.41
C ASP A 89 3.56 15.79 -7.59
N GLY A 90 4.39 16.43 -6.77
CA GLY A 90 5.84 16.23 -6.80
C GLY A 90 6.25 14.85 -6.30
N ILE A 91 5.63 14.40 -5.20
CA ILE A 91 5.83 13.05 -4.66
C ILE A 91 5.24 12.00 -5.61
N LYS A 92 4.05 12.26 -6.15
CA LYS A 92 3.39 11.39 -7.13
C LYS A 92 4.28 11.14 -8.35
N GLU A 93 4.85 12.19 -8.92
CA GLU A 93 5.75 12.07 -10.07
C GLU A 93 7.01 11.27 -9.74
N PHE A 94 7.63 11.53 -8.58
CA PHE A 94 8.78 10.76 -8.10
C PHE A 94 8.43 9.28 -7.91
N PHE A 95 7.28 8.99 -7.29
CA PHE A 95 6.81 7.63 -7.06
C PHE A 95 6.57 6.86 -8.36
N ILE A 96 5.93 7.49 -9.36
CA ILE A 96 5.72 6.87 -10.69
C ILE A 96 7.07 6.54 -11.34
N TYR A 97 8.03 7.46 -11.30
CA TYR A 97 9.36 7.23 -11.85
C TYR A 97 10.04 6.04 -11.16
N ASP A 98 10.04 6.02 -9.83
CA ASP A 98 10.66 4.96 -9.02
C ASP A 98 10.02 3.60 -9.31
N LEU A 99 8.68 3.52 -9.27
CA LEU A 99 7.89 2.32 -9.56
C LEU A 99 8.22 1.73 -10.95
N VAL A 100 8.28 2.57 -11.98
CA VAL A 100 8.56 2.13 -13.36
C VAL A 100 10.05 1.78 -13.55
N SER A 101 10.94 2.35 -12.73
CA SER A 101 12.38 2.07 -12.81
C SER A 101 12.68 0.58 -12.52
N TYR A 102 11.97 -0.02 -11.55
CA TYR A 102 12.10 -1.43 -11.15
C TYR A 102 11.56 -2.43 -12.17
N MET A 103 10.76 -1.99 -13.15
CA MET A 103 10.19 -2.89 -14.16
C MET A 103 11.26 -3.37 -15.13
N ASN A 104 11.37 -4.69 -15.34
CA ASN A 104 12.29 -5.28 -16.31
C ASN A 104 11.67 -5.32 -17.73
N THR A 105 11.52 -4.14 -18.35
CA THR A 105 10.88 -3.98 -19.67
C THR A 105 11.54 -2.87 -20.51
N SER A 106 11.18 -2.76 -21.79
CA SER A 106 11.77 -1.79 -22.72
C SER A 106 11.45 -0.34 -22.33
N LEU A 107 12.29 0.59 -22.79
CA LEU A 107 12.12 2.02 -22.49
C LEU A 107 10.81 2.58 -23.07
N GLU A 108 10.38 2.10 -24.23
CA GLU A 108 9.12 2.47 -24.87
C GLU A 108 7.92 2.04 -24.01
N ILE A 109 7.97 0.82 -23.45
CA ILE A 109 6.92 0.32 -22.55
C ILE A 109 6.93 1.12 -21.25
N LYS A 110 8.11 1.39 -20.67
CA LYS A 110 8.24 2.25 -19.48
C LYS A 110 7.60 3.62 -19.70
N LYS A 111 7.90 4.29 -20.82
CA LYS A 111 7.30 5.59 -21.18
C LYS A 111 5.77 5.51 -21.28
N THR A 112 5.26 4.44 -21.91
CA THR A 112 3.82 4.23 -22.07
C THR A 112 3.14 4.06 -20.71
N ILE A 113 3.72 3.22 -19.84
CA ILE A 113 3.22 3.00 -18.48
C ILE A 113 3.29 4.29 -17.65
N THR A 114 4.40 5.03 -17.70
CA THR A 114 4.53 6.32 -17.00
C THR A 114 3.43 7.29 -17.41
N ASN A 115 3.17 7.45 -18.70
CA ASN A 115 2.12 8.35 -19.17
C ASN A 115 0.73 7.88 -18.70
N PHE A 116 0.45 6.57 -18.79
CA PHE A 116 -0.79 6.00 -18.29
C PHE A 116 -1.00 6.25 -16.78
N LEU A 117 0.04 6.06 -15.97
CA LEU A 117 -0.03 6.24 -14.52
C LEU A 117 -0.16 7.72 -14.11
N ARG A 118 0.42 8.65 -14.87
CA ARG A 118 0.29 10.11 -14.60
C ARG A 118 -1.16 10.60 -14.69
N GLU A 119 -1.93 10.04 -15.61
CA GLU A 119 -3.34 10.40 -15.82
C GLU A 119 -4.27 9.88 -14.70
N LYS A 120 -3.78 9.03 -13.80
CA LYS A 120 -4.57 8.43 -12.73
C LYS A 120 -4.73 9.35 -11.53
N SER A 121 -5.87 9.27 -10.86
CA SER A 121 -6.03 9.82 -9.51
C SER A 121 -5.06 9.14 -8.52
N PRO A 122 -4.73 9.75 -7.38
CA PRO A 122 -3.91 9.13 -6.34
C PRO A 122 -4.42 7.73 -5.95
N LYS A 123 -5.73 7.60 -5.73
CA LYS A 123 -6.40 6.33 -5.45
C LYS A 123 -6.18 5.25 -6.51
N GLU A 124 -6.37 5.60 -7.78
CA GLU A 124 -6.14 4.68 -8.89
C GLU A 124 -4.66 4.30 -9.04
N LEU A 125 -3.76 5.25 -8.79
CA LEU A 125 -2.32 5.00 -8.81
C LEU A 125 -1.91 4.01 -7.71
N VAL A 126 -2.40 4.18 -6.48
CA VAL A 126 -2.21 3.21 -5.38
C VAL A 126 -2.72 1.84 -5.79
N HIS A 127 -3.94 1.77 -6.33
CA HIS A 127 -4.53 0.52 -6.79
C HIS A 127 -3.62 -0.18 -7.82
N HIS A 128 -3.11 0.55 -8.81
CA HIS A 128 -2.21 -0.01 -9.81
C HIS A 128 -0.83 -0.37 -9.27
N ALA A 129 -0.30 0.36 -8.30
CA ALA A 129 0.97 0.06 -7.67
C ALA A 129 0.91 -1.25 -6.86
N ILE A 130 -0.19 -1.47 -6.14
CA ILE A 130 -0.39 -2.67 -5.31
C ILE A 130 -0.82 -3.86 -6.17
N ALA A 131 -1.87 -3.70 -6.99
CA ALA A 131 -2.42 -4.80 -7.77
C ALA A 131 -1.59 -5.15 -9.01
N GLY A 132 -0.71 -4.23 -9.43
CA GLY A 132 -0.02 -4.30 -10.72
C GLY A 132 -0.90 -3.83 -11.90
N LEU A 133 -0.34 -3.98 -13.10
CA LEU A 133 -1.01 -3.70 -14.36
C LEU A 133 -1.27 -5.00 -15.11
N LEU A 134 -2.52 -5.25 -15.49
CA LEU A 134 -2.84 -6.34 -16.41
C LEU A 134 -2.49 -5.93 -17.84
N ARG A 135 -2.00 -6.91 -18.60
CA ARG A 135 -1.58 -6.76 -19.98
C ARG A 135 -2.76 -6.54 -20.93
#